data_AF-A0A2M8S347-F1
#
_entry.id   AF-A0A2M8S347-F1
#
_cell.length_a   1.000
_cell.length_b   1.000
_cell.length_c   1.000
_cell.angle_alpha   90.00
_cell.angle_beta   90.00
_cell.angle_gamma   90.00
#
_symmetry.space_group_name_H-M   'P 1'
#
loop_
_entity.id
_entity.type
_entity.pdbx_description
1 polymer ?
#
loop_
_entity_poly.entity_id
_entity_poly.type
_entity_poly.pdbx_seq_one_letter_code
_entity_poly.pdbx_strand_id
1 'polypeptide(L)'
;MFSNEDRYPLRNIIVEDLFSANKLVVCLVLALVITMLSTIWLTHKTRQLVSEKGELVLEHQVLESDYLNLKLEETTQGDSTRIEAIATKLGMKRVAHDQEVVIVE
;
A
#
# COMPACT_ATOMS: atom_id res chain seq x y z
N MET A 1 70.99 5.97 29.66
CA MET A 1 70.56 5.05 28.61
C MET A 1 69.36 4.29 29.17
N PHE A 2 68.15 4.84 28.97
CA PHE A 2 66.93 4.26 29.52
C PHE A 2 66.41 3.22 28.51
N SER A 3 66.72 1.96 28.74
CA SER A 3 66.20 0.85 27.94
C SER A 3 64.70 0.69 28.22
N ASN A 4 63.89 1.12 27.25
CA ASN A 4 62.47 0.81 27.13
C ASN A 4 62.34 -0.59 26.52
N GLU A 5 62.52 -1.64 27.31
CA GLU A 5 62.26 -3.01 26.88
C GLU A 5 61.21 -3.65 27.81
N ASP A 6 60.21 -4.26 27.18
CA ASP A 6 59.21 -5.17 27.74
C ASP A 6 58.00 -4.56 28.47
N ARG A 7 57.33 -3.60 27.83
CA ARG A 7 55.89 -3.42 28.05
C ARG A 7 55.15 -4.52 27.30
N TYR A 8 55.05 -5.71 27.90
CA TYR A 8 54.27 -6.85 27.37
C TYR A 8 52.99 -6.34 26.69
N PRO A 9 52.83 -6.54 25.37
CA PRO A 9 51.67 -6.04 24.68
C PRO A 9 50.50 -7.00 24.94
N LEU A 10 50.01 -7.02 26.19
CA LEU A 10 48.84 -7.76 26.64
C LEU A 10 47.63 -7.48 25.72
N ARG A 11 47.50 -6.22 25.29
CA ARG A 11 46.50 -5.82 24.29
C ARG A 11 46.64 -6.58 22.97
N ASN A 12 47.86 -6.80 22.50
CA ASN A 12 48.10 -7.48 21.24
C ASN A 12 47.81 -8.98 21.35
N ILE A 13 48.20 -9.60 22.47
CA ILE A 13 47.90 -11.03 22.73
C ILE A 13 46.39 -11.25 22.87
N ILE A 14 45.65 -10.38 23.57
CA ILE A 14 44.20 -10.50 23.71
C ILE A 14 43.49 -10.31 22.36
N VAL A 15 43.93 -9.34 21.55
CA VAL A 15 43.37 -9.14 20.21
C VAL A 15 43.69 -10.35 19.31
N GLU A 16 44.91 -10.88 19.38
CA GLU A 16 45.33 -12.04 18.62
C GLU A 16 44.59 -13.32 19.06
N ASP A 17 44.32 -13.50 20.35
CA ASP A 17 43.54 -14.61 20.89
C ASP A 17 42.05 -14.50 20.52
N LEU A 18 41.48 -13.29 20.60
CA LEU A 18 40.09 -13.04 20.20
C LEU A 18 39.86 -13.30 18.72
N PHE A 19 40.83 -12.97 17.86
CA PHE A 19 40.75 -13.20 16.42
C PHE A 19 41.20 -14.60 15.98
N SER A 20 42.15 -15.25 16.68
CA SER A 20 42.71 -16.55 16.28
C SER A 20 42.00 -17.75 16.93
N ALA A 21 41.69 -17.70 18.23
CA ALA A 21 41.09 -18.83 18.94
C ALA A 21 39.58 -18.95 18.66
N ASN A 22 38.90 -17.83 18.37
CA ASN A 22 37.44 -17.81 18.27
C ASN A 22 36.90 -17.10 17.03
N LYS A 23 37.39 -17.51 15.85
CA LYS A 23 36.97 -17.01 14.52
C LYS A 23 35.45 -17.04 14.30
N LEU A 24 34.75 -18.00 14.94
CA LEU A 24 33.29 -18.10 14.90
C LEU A 24 32.61 -16.95 15.64
N VAL A 25 33.13 -16.54 16.80
CA VAL A 25 32.57 -15.43 17.59
C VAL A 25 32.73 -14.11 16.83
N VAL A 26 33.89 -13.87 16.21
CA VAL A 26 34.11 -12.68 15.38
C VAL A 26 33.15 -12.66 14.19
N CYS A 27 32.93 -13.80 13.53
CA CYS A 27 31.98 -13.92 12.44
C CYS A 27 30.53 -13.62 12.88
N LEU A 28 30.12 -14.14 14.04
CA LEU A 28 28.81 -13.87 14.62
C LEU A 28 28.62 -12.38 14.97
N VAL A 29 29.64 -11.74 15.54
CA VAL A 29 29.60 -10.30 15.84
C VAL A 29 29.45 -9.49 14.56
N LEU A 30 30.21 -9.82 13.49
CA LEU A 30 30.04 -9.19 12.19
C LEU A 30 28.65 -9.42 11.61
N ALA A 31 28.12 -10.64 11.69
CA ALA A 31 26.78 -10.95 11.23
C ALA A 31 25.73 -10.11 11.96
N LEU A 32 25.85 -9.95 13.28
CA LEU A 32 24.95 -9.09 14.08
C LEU A 32 25.01 -7.62 13.64
N VAL A 33 26.21 -7.09 13.39
CA VAL A 33 26.37 -5.71 12.90
C VAL A 33 25.72 -5.55 11.53
N ILE A 34 25.91 -6.50 10.62
CA ILE A 34 25.28 -6.50 9.29
C ILE A 34 23.76 -6.57 9.43
N THR A 35 23.23 -7.45 10.29
CA THR A 35 21.78 -7.55 10.55
C THR A 35 21.22 -6.24 11.11
N MET A 36 21.93 -5.61 12.06
CA MET A 36 21.52 -4.32 12.62
C MET A 36 21.46 -3.22 11.55
N LEU A 37 22.49 -3.09 10.72
CA LEU A 37 22.51 -2.08 9.64
C LEU A 37 21.43 -2.38 8.58
N SER A 38 21.27 -3.66 8.22
CA SER A 38 20.28 -4.11 7.23
C SER A 38 18.86 -3.81 7.69
N THR A 39 18.52 -4.07 8.95
CA THR A 39 17.18 -3.79 9.50
C THR A 39 16.84 -2.30 9.51
N ILE A 40 17.81 -1.45 9.85
CA ILE A 40 17.64 0.02 9.79
C ILE A 40 17.42 0.47 8.34
N TRP A 41 18.26 -0.02 7.42
CA TRP A 41 18.16 0.32 6.01
C TRP A 41 16.84 -0.15 5.39
N LEU A 42 16.44 -1.38 5.70
CA LEU A 42 15.16 -1.96 5.28
C LEU A 42 14.00 -1.14 5.80
N THR A 43 14.01 -0.75 7.08
CA THR A 43 12.96 0.09 7.68
C THR A 43 12.83 1.44 6.96
N HIS A 44 13.97 2.07 6.65
CA HIS A 44 13.97 3.32 5.89
C HIS A 44 13.41 3.14 4.47
N LYS A 45 13.82 2.06 3.79
CA LYS A 45 13.33 1.74 2.44
C LYS A 45 11.85 1.37 2.43
N THR A 46 11.38 0.58 3.38
CA THR A 46 9.97 0.25 3.53
C THR A 46 9.15 1.51 3.78
N ARG A 47 9.62 2.44 4.63
CA ARG A 47 8.92 3.71 4.86
C ARG A 47 8.84 4.56 3.58
N GLN A 48 9.91 4.63 2.79
CA GLN A 48 9.88 5.35 1.50
C GLN A 48 8.92 4.70 0.50
N LEU A 49 8.99 3.38 0.32
CA LEU A 49 8.15 2.63 -0.63
C LEU A 49 6.66 2.67 -0.24
N VAL A 50 6.36 2.61 1.07
CA VAL A 50 4.99 2.74 1.58
C VAL A 50 4.43 4.14 1.33
N SER A 51 5.26 5.18 1.39
CA SER A 51 4.82 6.55 1.08
C SER A 51 4.40 6.71 -0.37
N GLU A 52 5.19 6.20 -1.32
CA GLU A 52 4.88 6.28 -2.76
C GLU A 52 3.63 5.45 -3.11
N LYS A 53 3.49 4.26 -2.52
CA LYS A 53 2.30 3.43 -2.71
C LYS A 53 1.06 4.02 -2.04
N GLY A 54 1.24 4.72 -0.92
CA GLY A 54 0.16 5.40 -0.22
C GLY A 54 -0.49 6.48 -1.06
N GLU A 55 0.30 7.31 -1.73
CA GLU A 55 -0.22 8.40 -2.58
C GLU A 55 -1.06 7.88 -3.76
N LEU A 56 -0.56 6.86 -4.46
CA LEU A 56 -1.29 6.24 -5.57
C LEU A 56 -2.60 5.57 -5.13
N VAL A 57 -2.60 4.97 -3.93
CA VAL A 57 -3.82 4.35 -3.36
C VAL A 57 -4.84 5.42 -2.97
N LEU A 58 -4.40 6.57 -2.44
CA LEU A 58 -5.29 7.67 -2.11
C LEU A 58 -5.94 8.26 -3.37
N GLU A 59 -5.17 8.47 -4.45
CA GLU A 59 -5.71 8.96 -5.72
C GLU A 59 -6.74 7.99 -6.30
N HIS A 60 -6.46 6.69 -6.27
CA HIS A 60 -7.39 5.66 -6.72
C HIS A 60 -8.69 5.66 -5.90
N GLN A 61 -8.60 5.81 -4.57
CA GLN A 61 -9.77 5.85 -3.70
C GLN A 61 -10.66 7.07 -3.97
N VAL A 62 -10.05 8.23 -4.22
CA VAL A 62 -10.80 9.44 -4.59
C VAL A 62 -11.54 9.22 -5.91
N LEU A 63 -10.84 8.71 -6.93
CA LEU A 63 -11.43 8.46 -8.24
C LEU A 63 -12.55 7.42 -8.19
N GLU A 64 -12.39 6.37 -7.39
CA GLU A 64 -13.42 5.35 -7.19
C GLU A 64 -14.68 5.92 -6.52
N SER A 65 -14.51 6.78 -5.51
CA SER A 65 -15.62 7.49 -4.87
C SER A 65 -16.38 8.37 -5.86
N ASP A 66 -15.66 9.14 -6.68
CA ASP A 66 -16.26 10.03 -7.68
C ASP A 66 -17.02 9.23 -8.75
N TYR A 67 -16.44 8.11 -9.20
CA TYR A 67 -17.07 7.20 -10.15
C TYR A 67 -18.38 6.60 -9.59
N LEU A 68 -18.36 6.14 -8.34
CA LEU A 68 -19.56 5.61 -7.68
C LEU A 68 -20.65 6.67 -7.55
N ASN A 69 -20.29 7.89 -7.20
CA ASN A 69 -21.24 9.00 -7.12
C ASN A 69 -21.87 9.30 -8.48
N LEU A 70 -21.06 9.40 -9.54
CA LEU A 70 -21.55 9.65 -10.90
C LEU A 70 -22.47 8.53 -11.38
N LYS A 71 -22.11 7.28 -11.12
CA LYS A 71 -22.95 6.13 -11.45
C LYS A 71 -24.29 6.20 -10.73
N LEU A 72 -24.30 6.59 -9.46
CA LEU A 72 -25.52 6.74 -8.68
C LEU A 72 -26.40 7.87 -9.24
N GLU A 73 -25.79 8.98 -9.67
CA GLU A 73 -26.48 10.07 -10.36
C GLU A 73 -27.10 9.59 -11.68
N GLU A 74 -26.34 8.91 -12.55
CA GLU A 74 -26.86 8.37 -13.80
C GLU A 74 -28.01 7.38 -13.57
N THR A 75 -27.90 6.49 -12.58
CA THR A 75 -28.99 5.57 -12.25
C THR A 75 -30.23 6.31 -11.77
N THR A 76 -30.06 7.40 -11.01
CA THR A 76 -31.18 8.23 -10.53
C THR A 76 -31.82 9.03 -11.67
N GLN A 77 -31.01 9.51 -12.62
CA GLN A 77 -31.50 10.27 -13.77
C GLN A 77 -32.18 9.38 -14.81
N GLY A 78 -31.62 8.19 -15.06
CA GLY A 78 -32.14 7.16 -15.96
C GLY A 78 -33.27 6.31 -15.37
N ASP A 79 -33.60 6.50 -14.10
CA ASP A 79 -34.66 5.74 -13.43
C ASP A 79 -36.01 6.09 -14.06
N SER A 80 -36.56 5.15 -14.83
CA SER A 80 -37.86 5.26 -15.51
C SER A 80 -39.00 5.56 -14.52
N THR A 81 -38.80 5.28 -13.22
CA THR A 81 -39.67 5.68 -12.11
C THR A 81 -39.93 7.18 -12.06
N ARG A 82 -38.98 8.06 -12.42
CA ARG A 82 -39.25 9.50 -12.53
C ARG A 82 -40.23 9.80 -13.66
N ILE A 83 -40.04 9.16 -14.80
CA ILE A 83 -40.92 9.32 -15.97
C ILE A 83 -42.32 8.77 -15.63
N GLU A 84 -42.38 7.61 -15.00
CA GLU A 84 -43.63 6.95 -14.61
C GLU A 84 -44.37 7.71 -13.49
N ALA A 85 -43.64 8.31 -12.55
CA ALA A 85 -44.20 9.20 -11.53
C ALA A 85 -44.77 10.48 -12.15
N ILE A 86 -44.06 11.10 -13.11
CA ILE A 86 -44.55 12.26 -13.86
C ILE A 86 -45.78 11.89 -14.70
N ALA A 87 -45.75 10.75 -15.39
CA ALA A 87 -46.86 10.24 -16.19
C ALA A 87 -48.11 10.00 -15.34
N THR A 88 -47.93 9.38 -14.16
CA THR A 88 -49.03 9.16 -13.19
C THR A 88 -49.59 10.48 -12.68
N LYS A 89 -48.73 11.47 -12.37
CA LYS A 89 -49.15 12.80 -11.91
C LYS A 89 -49.92 13.58 -13.00
N LEU A 90 -49.59 13.35 -14.26
CA LEU A 90 -50.29 13.89 -15.42
C LEU A 90 -51.54 13.06 -15.82
N GLY A 91 -51.87 12.01 -15.05
CA GLY A 91 -53.04 11.16 -15.31
C GLY A 91 -52.90 10.21 -16.49
N MET A 92 -51.69 10.03 -17.02
CA MET A 92 -51.43 9.08 -18.10
C MET A 92 -51.50 7.66 -17.55
N LYS A 93 -52.36 6.82 -18.15
CA LYS A 93 -52.46 5.39 -17.85
C LYS A 93 -51.85 4.60 -19.00
N ARG A 94 -51.21 3.48 -18.68
CA ARG A 94 -50.78 2.50 -19.69
C ARG A 94 -52.02 2.04 -20.46
N VAL A 95 -51.93 2.07 -21.79
CA VAL A 95 -53.01 1.68 -22.70
C VAL A 95 -53.39 0.22 -22.41
N ALA A 96 -54.68 -0.05 -22.24
CA ALA A 96 -55.19 -1.40 -22.02
C ALA A 96 -55.30 -2.13 -23.37
N HIS A 97 -55.18 -3.47 -23.34
CA HIS A 97 -55.17 -4.32 -24.54
C HIS A 97 -56.44 -4.19 -25.41
N ASP A 98 -57.52 -3.62 -24.89
CA ASP A 98 -58.78 -3.34 -25.61
C ASP A 98 -58.70 -2.13 -26.54
N GLN A 99 -57.65 -1.30 -26.43
CA GLN A 99 -57.45 -0.09 -27.26
C GLN A 99 -56.27 -0.21 -28.25
N GLU A 100 -55.59 -1.37 -28.30
CA GLU A 100 -54.53 -1.62 -29.27
C GLU A 100 -55.11 -1.96 -30.65
N VAL A 101 -54.95 -1.04 -31.61
CA VAL A 101 -55.26 -1.31 -33.03
C VAL A 101 -53.96 -1.65 -33.74
N VAL A 102 -53.78 -2.92 -34.07
CA VAL A 102 -52.63 -3.38 -34.88
C VAL A 102 -52.91 -3.04 -36.34
N ILE A 103 -52.14 -2.10 -36.88
CA ILE A 103 -52.14 -1.82 -38.32
C ILE A 103 -51.24 -2.86 -38.98
N VAL A 104 -51.85 -3.77 -39.74
CA VAL A 104 -51.11 -4.75 -40.55
C VAL A 104 -50.98 -4.14 -41.95
N GLU A 105 -49.75 -3.95 -42.43
CA GLU A 105 -49.46 -3.62 -43.83
C GLU A 105 -49.73 -4.80 -44.77
#